data_AF-A0A2V9P7I2-F1
#
_entry.id   AF-A0A2V9P7I2-F1
#
_cell.length_a   1.000
_cell.length_b   1.000
_cell.length_c   1.000
_cell.angle_alpha   90.00
_cell.angle_beta   90.00
_cell.angle_gamma   90.00
#
_symmetry.space_group_name_H-M   'P 1'
#
loop_
_entity.id
_entity.type
_entity.pdbx_description
1 polymer ?
#
loop_
_entity_poly.entity_id
_entity_poly.type
_entity_poly.pdbx_seq_one_letter_code
_entity_poly.pdbx_strand_id
1 'polypeptide(L)' 'MTRAEQGTETEATRLIEMIEGALAAVAVRSTEEVDSLEVAADRIERASRDLANALRELSRQRRFSQDETE' A
#
# COMPACT_ATOMS: atom_id res chain seq x y z
N MET A 1 12.39 4.61 14.74
CA MET A 1 11.49 4.70 13.58
C MET A 1 10.75 6.02 13.66
N THR A 2 10.79 6.83 12.62
CA THR A 2 10.04 8.09 12.55
C THR A 2 8.55 7.82 12.28
N ARG A 3 7.68 8.80 12.55
CA ARG A 3 6.24 8.67 12.25
C ARG A 3 5.98 8.40 10.76
N ALA A 4 6.79 8.95 9.87
CA ALA A 4 6.68 8.72 8.44
C ALA A 4 7.13 7.31 8.03
N GLU A 5 8.16 6.77 8.70
CA GLU A 5 8.57 5.37 8.51
C GLU A 5 7.48 4.41 8.97
N GLN A 6 6.89 4.64 10.14
CA GLN A 6 5.79 3.82 10.65
C GLN A 6 4.54 3.90 9.76
N GLY A 7 4.22 5.09 9.24
CA GLY A 7 3.11 5.26 8.29
C GLY A 7 3.37 4.50 6.97
N THR A 8 4.59 4.56 6.46
CA THR A 8 4.99 3.81 5.26
C THR A 8 4.90 2.31 5.47
N GLU A 9 5.39 1.81 6.61
CA GLU A 9 5.29 0.40 6.98
C GLU A 9 3.83 -0.05 7.10
N THR A 10 2.98 0.76 7.74
CA THR A 10 1.55 0.47 7.89
C THR A 10 0.87 0.32 6.54
N GLU A 11 1.08 1.25 5.60
CA GLU A 11 0.48 1.17 4.27
C GLU A 11 1.02 -0.01 3.45
N ALA A 12 2.30 -0.36 3.63
CA ALA A 12 2.90 -1.52 2.97
C ALA A 12 2.27 -2.83 3.46
N THR A 13 2.16 -3.02 4.77
CA THR A 13 1.50 -4.19 5.37
C THR A 13 0.06 -4.30 4.90
N ARG A 14 -0.67 -3.18 4.89
CA ARG A 14 -2.06 -3.14 4.44
C ARG A 14 -2.22 -3.55 2.97
N LEU A 15 -1.30 -3.14 2.10
CA LEU A 15 -1.31 -3.54 0.69
C LEU A 15 -1.06 -5.04 0.53
N ILE A 16 -0.15 -5.62 1.32
CA ILE A 16 0.14 -7.06 1.32
C ILE A 16 -1.13 -7.86 1.66
N GLU A 17 -1.81 -7.50 2.74
CA GLU A 17 -3.06 -8.16 3.16
C GLU A 17 -4.15 -8.13 2.07
N MET A 18 -4.27 -7.01 1.35
CA MET A 18 -5.22 -6.90 0.23
C MET A 18 -4.85 -7.81 -0.94
N ILE A 19 -3.57 -7.92 -1.27
CA ILE A 19 -3.08 -8.82 -2.33
C ILE A 19 -3.36 -10.28 -1.95
N GLU A 20 -3.07 -10.67 -0.71
CA GLU A 20 -3.34 -12.02 -0.22
C GLU A 20 -4.83 -12.36 -0.27
N GLY A 21 -5.71 -11.43 0.14
CA GLY A 21 -7.16 -11.60 0.04
C GLY A 21 -7.64 -11.77 -1.41
N ALA A 22 -7.10 -10.99 -2.34
CA ALA A 22 -7.43 -11.11 -3.76
C ALA A 22 -6.97 -12.46 -4.34
N LEU A 23 -5.77 -12.93 -3.98
CA LEU A 23 -5.27 -14.24 -4.39
C LEU A 23 -6.15 -15.38 -3.89
N ALA A 24 -6.63 -15.29 -2.65
CA ALA A 24 -7.56 -16.27 -2.09
C ALA A 24 -8.87 -16.32 -2.88
N ALA A 25 -9.44 -15.16 -3.23
CA ALA A 25 -10.66 -15.10 -4.05
C ALA A 25 -10.46 -15.72 -5.44
N VAL A 26 -9.32 -15.44 -6.10
CA VAL A 26 -9.00 -16.09 -7.40
C VAL A 26 -8.91 -17.61 -7.27
N ALA A 27 -8.36 -18.13 -6.16
CA ALA A 27 -8.18 -19.55 -5.94
C ALA A 27 -9.51 -20.31 -5.72
N VAL A 28 -10.52 -19.66 -5.15
CA VAL A 28 -11.84 -20.27 -4.86
C VAL A 28 -12.68 -20.46 -6.12
N ARG A 29 -12.38 -19.74 -7.21
CA ARG A 29 -13.04 -19.85 -8.54
C ARG A 29 -14.58 -19.79 -8.47
N SER A 30 -15.15 -19.04 -7.52
CA SER A 30 -16.60 -18.86 -7.44
C SER A 30 -17.06 -17.75 -8.39
N THR A 31 -18.19 -17.96 -9.08
CA THR A 31 -18.78 -16.97 -9.98
C THR A 31 -19.44 -15.79 -9.25
N GLU A 32 -19.73 -15.93 -7.95
CA GLU A 32 -20.18 -14.82 -7.09
C GLU A 32 -19.02 -13.85 -6.74
N GLU A 33 -17.78 -14.23 -7.03
CA GLU A 33 -16.59 -13.45 -6.67
C GLU A 33 -16.12 -12.51 -7.79
N VAL A 34 -16.75 -12.50 -8.99
CA VAL A 34 -16.31 -11.61 -10.08
C VAL A 34 -16.45 -10.14 -9.70
N ASP A 35 -17.59 -9.72 -9.16
CA ASP A 35 -17.77 -8.38 -8.59
C ASP A 35 -16.83 -8.14 -7.39
N SER A 36 -16.46 -9.22 -6.66
CA SER A 36 -15.48 -9.16 -5.58
C SER A 36 -14.05 -8.95 -6.08
N LEU A 37 -13.70 -9.39 -7.29
CA LEU A 37 -12.39 -9.18 -7.92
C LEU A 37 -12.21 -7.76 -8.42
N GLU A 38 -13.24 -7.15 -9.01
CA GLU A 38 -13.20 -5.73 -9.38
C GLU A 38 -13.04 -4.85 -8.15
N VAL A 39 -13.81 -5.12 -7.08
CA VAL A 39 -13.68 -4.42 -5.80
C VAL A 39 -12.30 -4.65 -5.16
N ALA A 40 -11.72 -5.85 -5.28
CA ALA A 40 -10.38 -6.11 -4.80
C ALA A 40 -9.32 -5.34 -5.60
N ALA A 41 -9.47 -5.26 -6.93
CA ALA A 41 -8.59 -4.49 -7.79
C ALA A 41 -8.60 -3.00 -7.43
N ASP A 42 -9.78 -2.40 -7.26
CA ASP A 42 -9.92 -0.98 -6.86
C ASP A 42 -9.25 -0.70 -5.51
N ARG A 43 -9.40 -1.61 -4.55
CA ARG A 43 -8.78 -1.49 -3.23
C ARG A 43 -7.25 -1.56 -3.31
N ILE A 44 -6.72 -2.52 -4.06
CA ILE A 44 -5.28 -2.67 -4.29
C ILE A 44 -4.72 -1.45 -5.00
N GLU A 45 -5.41 -0.93 -6.02
CA GLU A 45 -5.00 0.26 -6.73
C GLU A 45 -4.90 1.47 -5.79
N ARG A 46 -5.94 1.70 -4.99
CA ARG A 46 -5.96 2.79 -4.02
C ARG A 46 -4.82 2.66 -3.00
N ALA A 47 -4.65 1.49 -2.41
CA ALA A 47 -3.60 1.23 -1.43
C ALA A 47 -2.18 1.39 -2.03
N SER A 48 -1.99 0.97 -3.27
CA SER A 48 -0.73 1.15 -4.00
C SER A 48 -0.41 2.62 -4.20
N ARG A 49 -1.41 3.45 -4.54
CA ARG A 49 -1.24 4.90 -4.67
C ARG A 49 -0.91 5.55 -3.32
N ASP A 50 -1.59 5.13 -2.26
CA ASP A 50 -1.36 5.64 -0.90
C ASP A 50 0.06 5.32 -0.41
N LEU A 51 0.53 4.07 -0.58
CA LEU A 51 1.90 3.67 -0.28
C LEU A 51 2.93 4.45 -1.12
N ALA A 52 2.69 4.60 -2.42
CA ALA A 52 3.59 5.37 -3.29
C ALA A 52 3.72 6.83 -2.82
N ASN A 53 2.64 7.43 -2.32
CA ASN A 53 2.67 8.77 -1.75
C ASN A 53 3.46 8.81 -0.42
N ALA A 54 3.23 7.85 0.47
CA ALA A 54 3.97 7.74 1.74
C ALA A 54 5.48 7.59 1.50
N LEU A 55 5.90 6.76 0.54
CA LEU A 55 7.30 6.58 0.17
C LEU A 55 7.95 7.86 -0.39
N ARG A 56 7.23 8.60 -1.24
CA ARG A 56 7.72 9.88 -1.77
C ARG A 56 7.86 10.92 -0.67
N GLU A 57 6.91 10.96 0.26
CA GLU A 57 6.95 11.87 1.41
C GLU A 57 8.12 11.53 2.34
N LEU A 58 8.32 10.25 2.67
CA LEU A 58 9.46 9.79 3.45
C LEU A 58 10.80 10.14 2.76
N SER A 59 10.88 9.97 1.44
CA SER A 59 12.06 10.37 0.66
C SER A 59 12.32 11.87 0.70
N ARG A 60 11.28 12.72 0.64
CA ARG A 60 11.43 14.18 0.78
C ARG A 60 11.93 14.54 2.17
N GLN A 61 11.34 13.99 3.23
CA GLN A 61 11.77 14.25 4.61
C GLN A 61 13.24 13.88 4.82
N ARG A 62 13.68 12.73 4.29
CA ARG A 62 15.08 12.31 4.35
C ARG A 62 16.04 13.28 3.66
N ARG A 63 15.63 13.90 2.55
CA ARG A 63 16.46 14.93 1.87
C ARG A 63 16.54 16.23 2.67
N PHE A 64 15.41 16.75 3.16
CA PHE A 64 15.41 17.97 3.97
C PHE A 64 16.23 17.83 5.25
N SER A 65 16.17 16.67 5.92
CA SER A 65 17.01 16.42 7.10
C SER A 65 18.51 16.32 6.78
N GLN A 66 18.90 16.01 5.54
CA GLN A 66 20.30 16.04 5.11
C GLN A 66 20.76 17.47 4.84
N ASP A 67 19.95 18.28 4.16
CA ASP A 67 20.25 19.67 3.84
C ASP A 67 20.31 20.60 5.08
N GLU A 68 19.59 20.28 6.17
CA GLU A 68 19.66 21.02 7.44
C GLU A 68 20.96 20.75 8.25
N THR A 69 21.76 19.76 7.85
CA THR A 69 22.98 19.36 8.57
C THR A 69 24.26 19.81 7.88
N GLU A 70 24.17 20.47 6.70
CA GLU A 70 25.28 21.11 5.97
C GLU A 70 25.32 22.63 6.20
#